data_AF-A0A0J1H5S3-F1
#
_entry.id   AF-A0A0J1H5S3-F1
#
_cell.length_a   1.000
_cell.length_b   1.000
_cell.length_c   1.000
_cell.angle_alpha   90.00
_cell.angle_beta   90.00
_cell.angle_gamma   90.00
#
_symmetry.space_group_name_H-M   'P 1'
#
loop_
_entity.id
_entity.type
_entity.pdbx_description
1 polymer ?
#
loop_
_entity_poly.entity_id
_entity_poly.type
_entity_poly.pdbx_seq_one_letter_code
_entity_poly.pdbx_strand_id
1 'polypeptide(L)'
;MMSPMLMAQTPADVYQNTLSNNDTGVYTVDEHVYFVVKQECLSKKKYAGTAESKAAEQEFYKMLAREMVDRSVSFSDRIADITQPLRSDIKLDVSTQLNAQTVLKHQLLFDRNTAANNCIQEYVVVVDSKQFQPNGVTIPRAEVESSAVKLLSAAVQSQDYSRVRAYLQSLGLEELANIYQHIENSTAVPVNLAVTDERPDCQQARCGLAEKAFSDYDIHHVVATILGAEGVFRIENKHPSYALADILFKRAESNFSQGRNAQGIIDDLTLSVNLAPQKAQSWKMLADISRALGQKELAQASSKQYIMQSPDSPESWVYLYLSQIETDPKAASQLRHWLQLINKKNSFSPWSKKQISGE
;
A
#
# COMPACT_ATOMS: atom_id res chain seq x y z
N MET A 1 -5.56 13.42 68.39
CA MET A 1 -4.78 13.19 67.16
C MET A 1 -5.68 13.50 65.99
N MET A 2 -5.46 14.65 65.33
CA MET A 2 -6.18 15.00 64.11
C MET A 2 -5.62 14.14 62.98
N SER A 3 -6.47 13.31 62.36
CA SER A 3 -6.16 12.70 61.08
C SER A 3 -5.84 13.82 60.08
N PRO A 4 -4.70 13.78 59.38
CA PRO A 4 -4.47 14.72 58.30
C PRO A 4 -5.56 14.46 57.24
N MET A 5 -6.41 15.46 57.01
CA MET A 5 -7.24 15.52 55.82
C MET A 5 -6.30 15.50 54.62
N LEU A 6 -6.23 14.36 53.92
CA LEU A 6 -5.73 14.30 52.56
C LEU A 6 -6.59 15.25 51.74
N MET A 7 -6.09 16.46 51.47
CA MET A 7 -6.73 17.36 50.53
C MET A 7 -6.72 16.67 49.17
N ALA A 8 -7.90 16.48 48.59
CA ALA A 8 -8.04 15.97 47.24
C ALA A 8 -7.30 16.94 46.30
N GLN A 9 -6.21 16.49 45.69
CA GLN A 9 -5.48 17.30 44.71
C GLN A 9 -6.34 17.47 43.47
N THR A 10 -6.49 18.71 43.00
CA THR A 10 -7.19 18.95 41.73
C THR A 10 -6.30 18.56 40.55
N PRO A 11 -6.86 18.28 39.36
CA PRO A 11 -6.05 18.02 38.17
C PRO A 11 -5.05 19.15 37.84
N ALA A 12 -5.41 20.40 38.17
CA ALA A 12 -4.52 21.55 38.03
C ALA A 12 -3.33 21.47 39.01
N ASP A 13 -3.55 21.05 40.26
CA ASP A 13 -2.48 20.86 41.26
C ASP A 13 -1.55 19.72 40.85
N VAL A 14 -2.12 18.60 40.37
CA VAL A 14 -1.35 17.47 39.86
C VAL A 14 -0.45 17.90 38.71
N TYR A 15 -0.99 18.59 37.70
CA TYR A 15 -0.21 19.14 36.59
C TYR A 15 0.93 20.02 37.09
N GLN A 16 0.63 21.01 37.94
CA GLN A 16 1.60 22.00 38.39
C GLN A 16 2.75 21.38 39.19
N ASN A 17 2.48 20.31 39.93
CA ASN A 17 3.46 19.64 40.77
C ASN A 17 4.27 18.56 40.02
N THR A 18 3.72 17.96 38.96
CA THR A 18 4.31 16.76 38.35
C THR A 18 4.65 16.90 36.86
N LEU A 19 3.94 17.73 36.10
CA LEU A 19 4.04 17.77 34.63
C LEU A 19 4.43 19.13 34.07
N SER A 20 4.43 20.22 34.85
CA SER A 20 4.69 21.58 34.33
C SER A 20 6.04 21.74 33.61
N ASN A 21 7.03 20.94 34.00
CA ASN A 21 8.36 20.97 33.41
C ASN A 21 8.50 20.08 32.18
N ASN A 22 7.53 19.21 31.90
CA ASN A 22 7.57 18.29 30.77
C ASN A 22 7.36 19.01 29.45
N ASP A 23 7.93 18.51 28.37
CA ASP A 23 7.73 19.06 27.03
C ASP A 23 6.32 18.78 26.47
N THR A 24 6.05 19.24 25.25
CA THR A 24 4.83 18.90 24.53
C THR A 24 4.67 17.38 24.45
N GLY A 25 3.55 16.86 24.93
CA GLY A 25 3.34 15.42 25.02
C GLY A 25 2.04 15.01 25.71
N VAL A 26 1.80 13.70 25.72
CA VAL A 26 0.67 13.07 26.41
C VAL A 26 1.19 12.32 27.63
N TYR A 27 0.60 12.58 28.79
CA TYR A 27 1.02 12.01 30.06
C TYR A 27 -0.17 11.41 30.78
N THR A 28 -0.03 10.20 31.33
CA THR A 28 -1.06 9.58 32.17
C THR A 28 -0.62 9.66 33.62
N VAL A 29 -1.43 10.31 34.46
CA VAL A 29 -1.20 10.40 35.91
C VAL A 29 -2.53 10.11 36.60
N ASP A 30 -2.51 9.11 37.48
CA ASP A 30 -3.70 8.55 38.12
C ASP A 30 -4.79 8.19 37.10
N GLU A 31 -6.02 8.69 37.32
CA GLU A 31 -7.15 8.47 36.41
C GLU A 31 -7.26 9.51 35.29
N HIS A 32 -6.21 10.28 35.01
CA HIS A 32 -6.26 11.39 34.05
C HIS A 32 -5.20 11.26 32.95
N VAL A 33 -5.57 11.65 31.73
CA VAL A 33 -4.69 11.83 30.59
C VAL A 33 -4.53 13.32 30.34
N TYR A 34 -3.31 13.83 30.48
CA TYR A 34 -2.93 15.21 30.28
C TYR A 34 -2.33 15.39 28.90
N PHE A 35 -2.86 16.35 28.15
CA PHE A 35 -2.35 16.81 26.88
C PHE A 35 -1.66 18.15 27.12
N VAL A 36 -0.34 18.15 27.05
CA VAL A 36 0.49 19.32 27.28
C VAL A 36 1.00 19.80 25.93
N VAL A 37 0.69 21.04 25.57
CA VAL A 37 1.20 21.68 24.36
C VAL A 37 1.97 22.93 24.73
N LYS A 38 3.28 22.93 24.45
CA LYS A 38 4.18 24.07 24.55
C LYS A 38 4.43 24.63 23.14
N GLN A 39 3.65 25.63 22.76
CA GLN A 39 3.70 26.28 21.45
C GLN A 39 4.58 27.53 21.52
N GLU A 40 5.68 27.56 20.78
CA GLU A 40 6.48 28.77 20.60
C GLU A 40 5.68 29.87 19.90
N CYS A 41 6.01 31.14 20.15
CA CYS A 41 5.35 32.23 19.45
C CYS A 41 5.50 32.09 17.94
N LEU A 42 4.40 32.30 17.23
CA LEU A 42 4.41 32.37 15.77
C LEU A 42 4.91 33.74 15.28
N SER A 43 4.85 34.75 16.15
CA SER A 43 5.29 36.12 15.87
C SER A 43 5.84 36.82 17.13
N LYS A 44 6.50 37.98 16.98
CA LYS A 44 6.93 38.80 18.12
C LYS A 44 5.68 39.34 18.86
N LYS A 45 5.28 38.68 19.96
CA LYS A 45 4.05 38.98 20.74
C LYS A 45 4.02 40.40 21.30
N LYS A 46 2.85 41.07 21.21
CA LYS A 46 2.51 42.32 21.92
C LYS A 46 1.40 42.14 22.97
N TYR A 47 0.53 41.13 22.83
CA TYR A 47 -0.54 40.76 23.79
C TYR A 47 -0.80 39.25 23.78
N ALA A 48 -1.38 38.72 24.86
CA ALA A 48 -1.75 37.31 25.00
C ALA A 48 -3.12 37.00 24.35
N GLY A 49 -3.21 35.85 23.68
CA GLY A 49 -4.43 35.30 23.08
C GLY A 49 -4.69 35.80 21.65
N THR A 50 -4.59 34.90 20.65
CA THR A 50 -5.49 34.78 19.47
C THR A 50 -4.94 33.84 18.39
N ALA A 51 -3.62 33.74 18.19
CA ALA A 51 -3.02 32.88 17.16
C ALA A 51 -2.29 31.66 17.74
N GLU A 52 -1.41 31.86 18.73
CA GLU A 52 -0.67 30.76 19.37
C GLU A 52 -1.59 29.82 20.14
N SER A 53 -2.59 30.35 20.85
CA SER A 53 -3.60 29.54 21.55
C SER A 53 -4.41 28.68 20.56
N LYS A 54 -4.78 29.22 19.38
CA LYS A 54 -5.46 28.44 18.33
C LYS A 54 -4.55 27.37 17.73
N ALA A 55 -3.28 27.67 17.50
CA ALA A 55 -2.31 26.69 17.01
C ALA A 55 -2.08 25.57 18.03
N ALA A 56 -1.98 25.93 19.32
CA ALA A 56 -1.83 24.96 20.40
C ALA A 56 -3.11 24.09 20.56
N GLU A 57 -4.30 24.68 20.45
CA GLU A 57 -5.58 23.97 20.43
C GLU A 57 -5.66 23.00 19.24
N GLN A 58 -5.24 23.42 18.05
CA GLN A 58 -5.18 22.55 16.87
C GLN A 58 -4.25 21.36 17.10
N GLU A 59 -3.08 21.58 17.71
CA GLU A 59 -2.15 20.50 18.03
C GLU A 59 -2.70 19.57 19.11
N PHE A 60 -3.36 20.12 20.14
CA PHE A 60 -4.10 19.34 21.12
C PHE A 60 -5.10 18.39 20.45
N TYR A 61 -5.93 18.88 19.52
CA TYR A 61 -6.92 18.02 18.85
C TYR A 61 -6.27 16.94 17.98
N LYS A 62 -5.10 17.19 17.38
CA LYS A 62 -4.34 16.14 16.68
C LYS A 62 -3.83 15.08 17.66
N MET A 63 -3.31 15.49 18.82
CA MET A 63 -2.86 14.58 19.87
C MET A 63 -4.02 13.77 20.45
N LEU A 64 -5.16 14.41 20.73
CA LEU A 64 -6.38 13.76 21.21
C LEU A 64 -6.88 12.71 20.23
N ALA A 65 -6.93 13.04 18.93
CA ALA A 65 -7.34 12.09 17.90
C ALA A 65 -6.42 10.86 17.82
N ARG A 66 -5.10 11.04 17.98
CA ARG A 66 -4.13 9.93 18.04
C ARG A 66 -4.37 9.04 19.26
N GLU A 67 -4.45 9.64 20.45
CA GLU A 67 -4.64 8.88 21.71
C GLU A 67 -6.00 8.17 21.77
N MET A 68 -7.04 8.77 21.21
CA MET A 68 -8.34 8.12 21.03
C MET A 68 -8.23 6.82 20.25
N VAL A 69 -7.38 6.79 19.23
CA VAL A 69 -7.21 5.60 18.39
C VAL A 69 -6.28 4.57 19.01
N ASP A 70 -5.25 5.02 19.71
CA ASP A 70 -4.34 4.11 20.40
C ASP A 70 -5.00 3.43 21.59
N ARG A 71 -5.89 4.14 22.31
CA ARG A 71 -6.49 3.65 23.56
C ARG A 71 -7.94 3.17 23.45
N SER A 72 -8.75 3.81 22.60
CA SER A 72 -10.22 3.61 22.61
C SER A 72 -10.75 2.89 21.37
N VAL A 73 -9.98 2.81 20.29
CA VAL A 73 -10.41 2.16 19.05
C VAL A 73 -10.06 0.68 19.09
N SER A 74 -11.10 -0.13 19.28
CA SER A 74 -11.08 -1.55 18.94
C SER A 74 -11.54 -1.70 17.50
N PHE A 75 -10.84 -2.55 16.76
CA PHE A 75 -11.33 -3.02 15.48
C PHE A 75 -12.25 -4.20 15.71
N SER A 76 -13.26 -4.38 14.85
CA SER A 76 -14.03 -5.63 14.89
C SER A 76 -13.06 -6.82 14.78
N ASP A 77 -13.26 -7.87 15.58
CA ASP A 77 -12.43 -9.09 15.61
C ASP A 77 -12.20 -9.72 14.22
N ARG A 78 -13.08 -9.40 13.27
CA ARG A 78 -13.05 -9.84 11.89
C ARG A 78 -12.01 -9.17 10.99
N ILE A 79 -11.18 -8.25 11.48
CA ILE A 79 -10.07 -7.67 10.69
C ILE A 79 -8.69 -8.05 11.25
N ALA A 80 -8.62 -9.10 12.08
CA ALA A 80 -7.37 -9.65 12.60
C ALA A 80 -6.43 -10.17 11.50
N ASP A 81 -6.94 -10.38 10.29
CA ASP A 81 -6.20 -10.78 9.09
C ASP A 81 -5.35 -9.66 8.48
N ILE A 82 -5.64 -8.39 8.77
CA ILE A 82 -4.80 -7.27 8.33
C ILE A 82 -3.68 -7.04 9.34
N THR A 83 -2.44 -7.23 8.90
CA THR A 83 -1.25 -7.10 9.74
C THR A 83 -0.54 -5.74 9.54
N GLN A 84 0.63 -5.57 10.16
CA GLN A 84 1.43 -4.35 10.07
C GLN A 84 2.27 -4.32 8.78
N PRO A 85 2.57 -3.15 8.20
CA PRO A 85 2.29 -1.79 8.71
C PRO A 85 0.89 -1.24 8.38
N LEU A 86 0.16 -1.83 7.43
CA LEU A 86 -1.10 -1.26 6.94
C LEU A 86 -2.13 -1.06 8.04
N ARG A 87 -2.19 -1.96 9.03
CA ARG A 87 -3.11 -1.84 10.17
C ARG A 87 -2.92 -0.52 10.94
N SER A 88 -1.68 -0.10 11.18
CA SER A 88 -1.38 1.18 11.85
C SER A 88 -1.75 2.38 10.97
N ASP A 89 -1.55 2.29 9.66
CA ASP A 89 -1.89 3.39 8.76
C ASP A 89 -3.40 3.53 8.58
N ILE A 90 -4.15 2.42 8.58
CA ILE A 90 -5.63 2.45 8.62
C ILE A 90 -6.12 3.08 9.92
N LYS A 91 -5.54 2.71 11.07
CA LYS A 91 -5.83 3.34 12.36
C LYS A 91 -5.69 4.86 12.25
N LEU A 92 -4.57 5.33 11.71
CA LEU A 92 -4.31 6.75 11.53
C LEU A 92 -5.29 7.39 10.54
N ASP A 93 -5.54 6.80 9.38
CA ASP A 93 -6.46 7.37 8.37
C ASP A 93 -7.88 7.51 8.91
N VAL A 94 -8.41 6.49 9.60
CA VAL A 94 -9.74 6.55 10.22
C VAL A 94 -9.74 7.53 11.40
N SER A 95 -8.65 7.62 12.18
CA SER A 95 -8.53 8.59 13.29
C SER A 95 -8.75 10.03 12.84
N THR A 96 -8.19 10.40 11.69
CA THR A 96 -8.32 11.77 11.16
C THR A 96 -9.72 12.11 10.70
N GLN A 97 -10.57 11.09 10.47
CA GLN A 97 -11.96 11.24 10.04
C GLN A 97 -12.93 11.18 11.23
N LEU A 98 -12.52 10.61 12.37
CA LEU A 98 -13.30 10.62 13.60
C LEU A 98 -13.27 12.01 14.22
N ASN A 99 -14.46 12.57 14.50
CA ASN A 99 -14.57 13.86 15.17
C ASN A 99 -14.28 13.73 16.67
N ALA A 100 -13.00 13.62 17.02
CA ALA A 100 -12.50 13.52 18.39
C ALA A 100 -13.07 14.59 19.33
N GLN A 101 -13.34 15.80 18.80
CA GLN A 101 -13.89 16.93 19.56
C GLN A 101 -15.26 16.62 20.18
N THR A 102 -16.05 15.74 19.55
CA THR A 102 -17.43 15.43 19.96
C THR A 102 -17.54 14.18 20.83
N VAL A 103 -16.48 13.37 20.91
CA VAL A 103 -16.54 12.04 21.54
C VAL A 103 -16.02 12.05 22.98
N LEU A 104 -14.97 12.82 23.27
CA LEU A 104 -14.38 12.88 24.60
C LEU A 104 -14.64 14.23 25.28
N LYS A 105 -15.22 14.18 26.48
CA LYS A 105 -15.31 15.36 27.34
C LYS A 105 -13.92 15.66 27.87
N HIS A 106 -13.50 16.91 27.68
CA HIS A 106 -12.18 17.36 28.08
C HIS A 106 -12.30 18.71 28.81
N GLN A 107 -11.36 18.97 29.71
CA GLN A 107 -11.32 20.19 30.50
C GLN A 107 -10.02 20.95 30.22
N LEU A 108 -10.15 22.19 29.76
CA LEU A 108 -9.02 23.11 29.68
C LEU A 108 -8.59 23.50 31.11
N LEU A 109 -7.35 23.19 31.46
CA LEU A 109 -6.75 23.58 32.74
C LEU A 109 -6.02 24.91 32.61
N PHE A 110 -5.22 25.06 31.56
CA PHE A 110 -4.40 26.24 31.33
C PHE A 110 -4.38 26.62 29.86
N ASP A 111 -4.52 27.92 29.59
CA ASP A 111 -4.16 28.57 28.32
C ASP A 111 -3.45 29.87 28.67
N ARG A 112 -2.13 29.78 28.87
CA ARG A 112 -1.31 30.90 29.38
C ARG A 112 0.09 30.88 28.81
N ASN A 113 0.85 31.97 28.98
CA ASN A 113 2.29 31.91 28.74
C ASN A 113 2.97 31.15 29.90
N THR A 114 4.01 30.38 29.61
CA THR A 114 4.81 29.73 30.65
C THR A 114 5.48 30.78 31.55
N ALA A 115 5.65 30.45 32.84
CA ALA A 115 6.34 31.34 33.78
C ALA A 115 7.83 31.54 33.43
N ALA A 116 8.45 30.54 32.78
CA ALA A 116 9.87 30.56 32.41
C ALA A 116 10.15 31.34 31.12
N ASN A 117 9.19 31.36 30.17
CA ASN A 117 9.34 32.03 28.90
C ASN A 117 8.00 32.60 28.43
N ASN A 118 7.91 33.93 28.37
CA ASN A 118 6.71 34.64 27.91
C ASN A 118 6.38 34.36 26.43
N CYS A 119 7.29 33.73 25.70
CA CYS A 119 7.11 33.34 24.31
C CYS A 119 6.71 31.88 24.09
N ILE A 120 6.48 31.12 25.16
CA ILE A 120 5.92 29.77 25.06
C ILE A 120 4.49 29.83 25.60
N GLN A 121 3.52 29.53 24.73
CA GLN A 121 2.14 29.29 25.11
C GLN A 121 2.01 27.87 25.66
N GLU A 122 1.60 27.75 26.90
CA GLU A 122 1.25 26.51 27.58
C GLU A 122 -0.26 26.32 27.50
N TYR A 123 -0.66 25.30 26.74
CA TYR A 123 -2.04 24.87 26.58
C TYR A 123 -2.17 23.46 27.14
N VAL A 124 -2.96 23.30 28.20
CA VAL A 124 -3.05 22.06 28.96
C VAL A 124 -4.49 21.65 29.08
N VAL A 125 -4.80 20.49 28.53
CA VAL A 125 -6.13 19.88 28.60
C VAL A 125 -6.03 18.55 29.32
N VAL A 126 -7.04 18.26 30.14
CA VAL A 126 -7.14 16.98 30.83
C VAL A 126 -8.40 16.23 30.39
N VAL A 127 -8.27 14.91 30.29
CA VAL A 127 -9.35 13.97 29.95
C VAL A 127 -9.32 12.82 30.96
N ASP A 128 -10.47 12.43 31.48
CA ASP A 128 -10.59 11.23 32.32
C ASP A 128 -10.18 9.97 31.51
N SER A 129 -9.21 9.22 32.04
CA SER A 129 -8.69 7.98 31.46
C SER A 129 -9.77 6.92 31.20
N LYS A 130 -10.86 6.92 31.99
CA LYS A 130 -12.00 6.01 31.82
C LYS A 130 -12.77 6.29 30.53
N GLN A 131 -12.69 7.51 29.98
CA GLN A 131 -13.28 7.80 28.68
C GLN A 131 -12.50 7.15 27.52
N PHE A 132 -11.26 6.71 27.76
CA PHE A 132 -10.47 5.95 26.81
C PHE A 132 -10.67 4.43 26.92
N GLN A 133 -11.68 3.94 27.64
CA GLN A 133 -11.85 2.51 27.78
C GLN A 133 -12.04 1.82 26.42
N PRO A 134 -11.33 0.70 26.19
CA PRO A 134 -11.43 -0.05 24.94
C PRO A 134 -12.89 -0.46 24.71
N ASN A 135 -13.36 -0.38 23.45
CA ASN A 135 -14.71 -0.67 22.97
C ASN A 135 -15.69 0.52 22.87
N GLY A 136 -15.26 1.77 23.03
CA GLY A 136 -16.13 2.93 22.82
C GLY A 136 -16.49 3.17 21.36
N VAL A 137 -15.57 2.89 20.42
CA VAL A 137 -15.76 3.07 18.98
C VAL A 137 -15.26 1.84 18.24
N THR A 138 -16.19 1.01 17.79
CA THR A 138 -15.90 -0.14 16.92
C THR A 138 -15.94 0.32 15.48
N ILE A 139 -14.80 0.32 14.79
CA ILE A 139 -14.75 0.66 13.35
C ILE A 139 -15.35 -0.51 12.54
N PRO A 140 -16.39 -0.28 11.73
CA PRO A 140 -16.94 -1.30 10.84
C PRO A 140 -15.91 -1.82 9.83
N ARG A 141 -15.97 -3.11 9.50
CA ARG A 141 -15.08 -3.73 8.50
C ARG A 141 -15.09 -2.99 7.15
N ALA A 142 -16.25 -2.49 6.72
CA ALA A 142 -16.37 -1.74 5.47
C ALA A 142 -15.53 -0.44 5.47
N GLU A 143 -15.42 0.23 6.62
CA GLU A 143 -14.59 1.44 6.77
C GLU A 143 -13.09 1.09 6.76
N VAL A 144 -12.71 0.01 7.45
CA VAL A 144 -11.34 -0.53 7.42
C VAL A 144 -10.92 -0.87 5.99
N GLU A 145 -11.74 -1.63 5.27
CA GLU A 145 -11.49 -2.03 3.88
C GLU A 145 -11.47 -0.82 2.94
N SER A 146 -12.36 0.15 3.14
CA SER A 146 -12.36 1.41 2.39
C SER A 146 -11.06 2.19 2.61
N SER A 147 -10.59 2.29 3.85
CA SER A 147 -9.32 2.96 4.20
C SER A 147 -8.12 2.20 3.64
N ALA A 148 -8.08 0.86 3.76
CA ALA A 148 -7.05 0.01 3.18
C ALA A 148 -6.90 0.23 1.67
N VAL A 149 -8.02 0.21 0.92
CA VAL A 149 -8.01 0.47 -0.52
C VAL A 149 -7.56 1.90 -0.84
N LYS A 150 -7.98 2.89 -0.05
CA LYS A 150 -7.55 4.29 -0.25
C LYS A 150 -6.03 4.40 -0.12
N LEU A 151 -5.47 3.84 0.95
CA LEU A 151 -4.03 3.88 1.24
C LEU A 151 -3.22 3.11 0.18
N LEU A 152 -3.68 1.91 -0.19
CA LEU A 152 -3.03 1.10 -1.23
C LEU A 152 -3.08 1.79 -2.60
N SER A 153 -4.24 2.30 -3.01
CA SER A 153 -4.35 3.03 -4.28
C SER A 153 -3.47 4.28 -4.32
N ALA A 154 -3.37 5.01 -3.21
CA ALA A 154 -2.47 6.17 -3.11
C ALA A 154 -0.99 5.75 -3.23
N ALA A 155 -0.59 4.64 -2.60
CA ALA A 155 0.76 4.10 -2.73
C ALA A 155 1.09 3.69 -4.17
N VAL A 156 0.16 3.01 -4.86
CA VAL A 156 0.32 2.64 -6.28
C VAL A 156 0.43 3.89 -7.16
N GLN A 157 -0.46 4.87 -7.00
CA GLN A 157 -0.46 6.11 -7.78
C GLN A 157 0.80 6.97 -7.57
N SER A 158 1.36 6.94 -6.37
CA SER A 158 2.61 7.63 -6.04
C SER A 158 3.86 6.84 -6.41
N GLN A 159 3.72 5.64 -6.98
CA GLN A 159 4.81 4.73 -7.33
C GLN A 159 5.72 4.38 -6.14
N ASP A 160 5.19 4.44 -4.91
CA ASP A 160 5.89 4.02 -3.69
C ASP A 160 5.80 2.50 -3.55
N TYR A 161 6.53 1.78 -4.42
CA TYR A 161 6.46 0.32 -4.51
C TYR A 161 6.90 -0.40 -3.24
N SER A 162 7.77 0.22 -2.42
CA SER A 162 8.16 -0.32 -1.12
C SER A 162 6.96 -0.37 -0.17
N ARG A 163 6.17 0.72 -0.16
CA ARG A 163 4.91 0.78 0.59
C ARG A 163 3.82 -0.11 -0.01
N VAL A 164 3.70 -0.17 -1.33
CA VAL A 164 2.77 -1.11 -2.00
C VAL A 164 3.06 -2.54 -1.58
N ARG A 165 4.32 -2.97 -1.64
CA ARG A 165 4.76 -4.30 -1.16
C ARG A 165 4.35 -4.53 0.29
N ALA A 166 4.70 -3.62 1.19
CA ALA A 166 4.42 -3.77 2.62
C ALA A 166 2.91 -3.86 2.92
N TYR A 167 2.09 -3.10 2.20
CA TYR A 167 0.64 -3.17 2.30
C TYR A 167 0.09 -4.47 1.74
N LEU A 168 0.57 -4.96 0.60
CA LEU A 168 0.16 -6.25 0.05
C LEU A 168 0.49 -7.41 1.00
N GLN A 169 1.66 -7.41 1.65
CA GLN A 169 2.00 -8.36 2.71
C GLN A 169 1.03 -8.24 3.90
N SER A 170 0.71 -7.01 4.30
CA SER A 170 -0.26 -6.78 5.38
C SER A 170 -1.64 -7.34 5.07
N LEU A 171 -1.99 -7.41 3.78
CA LEU A 171 -3.25 -7.97 3.27
C LEU A 171 -3.18 -9.48 2.99
N GLY A 172 -2.03 -10.13 3.24
CA GLY A 172 -1.78 -11.54 2.95
C GLY A 172 -1.70 -11.87 1.45
N LEU A 173 -1.42 -10.89 0.60
CA LEU A 173 -1.28 -11.03 -0.85
C LEU A 173 0.19 -11.27 -1.23
N GLU A 174 0.78 -12.36 -0.70
CA GLU A 174 2.22 -12.64 -0.77
C GLU A 174 2.76 -12.68 -2.20
N GLU A 175 2.03 -13.28 -3.13
CA GLU A 175 2.49 -13.37 -4.53
C GLU A 175 2.62 -11.98 -5.18
N LEU A 176 1.64 -11.09 -4.96
CA LEU A 176 1.74 -9.72 -5.44
C LEU A 176 2.87 -8.98 -4.74
N ALA A 177 2.99 -9.13 -3.41
CA ALA A 177 4.08 -8.52 -2.66
C ALA A 177 5.46 -8.92 -3.20
N ASN A 178 5.65 -10.21 -3.52
CA ASN A 178 6.87 -10.73 -4.12
C ASN A 178 7.15 -10.09 -5.48
N ILE A 179 6.14 -9.89 -6.32
CA ILE A 179 6.31 -9.18 -7.60
C ILE A 179 6.79 -7.73 -7.37
N TYR A 180 6.20 -7.00 -6.42
CA TYR A 180 6.63 -5.63 -6.09
C TYR A 180 8.01 -5.57 -5.44
N GLN A 181 8.40 -6.58 -4.66
CA GLN A 181 9.77 -6.73 -4.18
C GLN A 181 10.76 -6.85 -5.34
N HIS A 182 10.41 -7.58 -6.40
CA HIS A 182 11.24 -7.69 -7.59
C HIS A 182 11.26 -6.39 -8.39
N ILE A 183 10.14 -5.66 -8.48
CA ILE A 183 10.13 -4.34 -9.13
C ILE A 183 11.09 -3.36 -8.42
N GLU A 184 11.16 -3.39 -7.09
CA GLU A 184 12.05 -2.56 -6.28
C GLU A 184 13.54 -2.95 -6.44
N ASN A 185 13.84 -4.26 -6.48
CA ASN A 185 15.20 -4.77 -6.40
C ASN A 185 15.82 -5.18 -7.74
N SER A 186 15.04 -5.31 -8.82
CA SER A 186 15.51 -5.94 -10.05
C SER A 186 16.42 -5.00 -10.84
N THR A 187 17.68 -5.38 -10.92
CA THR A 187 18.53 -5.03 -12.07
C THR A 187 17.97 -5.73 -13.31
N ALA A 188 17.74 -4.98 -14.39
CA ALA A 188 17.29 -5.57 -15.64
C ALA A 188 18.38 -6.49 -16.21
N VAL A 189 17.98 -7.66 -16.69
CA VAL A 189 18.87 -8.56 -17.41
C VAL A 189 18.80 -8.24 -18.90
N PRO A 190 19.92 -7.82 -19.50
CA PRO A 190 19.94 -7.47 -20.89
C PRO A 190 19.91 -8.72 -21.77
N VAL A 191 19.01 -8.74 -22.76
CA VAL A 191 19.00 -9.67 -23.88
C VAL A 191 19.44 -8.93 -25.15
N ASN A 192 20.02 -9.67 -26.10
CA ASN A 192 20.48 -9.11 -27.36
C ASN A 192 20.02 -9.95 -28.54
N LEU A 193 19.58 -9.27 -29.59
CA LEU A 193 19.28 -9.84 -30.91
C LEU A 193 20.54 -10.27 -31.67
N ALA A 194 21.66 -9.58 -31.44
CA ALA A 194 22.94 -9.95 -32.00
C ALA A 194 23.61 -11.00 -31.10
N VAL A 195 23.72 -12.23 -31.61
CA VAL A 195 24.44 -13.35 -30.97
C VAL A 195 25.94 -13.06 -30.71
N THR A 196 26.43 -11.95 -31.26
CA THR A 196 27.85 -11.55 -31.29
C THR A 196 28.23 -10.49 -30.24
N ASP A 197 27.27 -9.86 -29.57
CA ASP A 197 27.59 -8.87 -28.55
C ASP A 197 28.07 -9.59 -27.28
N GLU A 198 29.19 -9.12 -26.72
CA GLU A 198 29.70 -9.61 -25.44
C GLU A 198 28.57 -9.54 -24.40
N ARG A 199 28.23 -10.71 -23.83
CA ARG A 199 27.30 -10.77 -22.70
C ARG A 199 27.87 -9.82 -21.65
N PRO A 200 27.14 -8.77 -21.24
CA PRO A 200 27.65 -7.92 -20.19
C PRO A 200 27.89 -8.80 -18.96
N ASP A 201 29.00 -8.50 -18.29
CA ASP A 201 29.57 -9.27 -17.19
C ASP A 201 28.67 -9.18 -15.95
N CYS A 202 27.47 -9.77 -16.04
CA CYS A 202 26.57 -9.89 -14.92
C CYS A 202 27.03 -11.09 -14.09
N GLN A 203 27.79 -10.82 -13.04
CA GLN A 203 28.35 -11.84 -12.15
C GLN A 203 27.32 -12.55 -11.23
N GLN A 204 26.03 -12.32 -11.43
CA GLN A 204 24.99 -13.00 -10.66
C GLN A 204 24.64 -14.34 -11.31
N ALA A 205 24.50 -15.39 -10.49
CA ALA A 205 24.07 -16.73 -10.94
C ALA A 205 22.72 -16.74 -11.70
N ARG A 206 21.94 -15.66 -11.61
CA ARG A 206 20.63 -15.47 -12.24
C ARG A 206 20.66 -14.79 -13.61
N CYS A 207 21.84 -14.44 -14.14
CA CYS A 207 21.98 -13.75 -15.43
C CYS A 207 22.18 -14.69 -16.63
N GLY A 208 22.20 -16.00 -16.41
CA GLY A 208 22.11 -16.97 -17.50
C GLY A 208 20.70 -17.00 -18.07
N LEU A 209 20.55 -16.69 -19.36
CA LEU A 209 19.32 -17.04 -20.09
C LEU A 209 19.15 -18.56 -20.06
N ALA A 210 17.90 -19.01 -20.15
CA ALA A 210 17.59 -20.43 -20.25
C ALA A 210 18.44 -21.09 -21.35
N GLU A 211 18.88 -22.33 -21.13
CA GLU A 211 19.70 -23.06 -22.13
C GLU A 211 18.86 -23.56 -23.31
N LYS A 212 17.55 -23.75 -23.10
CA LYS A 212 16.61 -24.25 -24.10
C LYS A 212 15.50 -23.23 -24.33
N ALA A 213 15.23 -22.93 -25.59
CA ALA A 213 14.11 -22.10 -26.00
C ALA A 213 12.77 -22.73 -25.59
N PHE A 214 11.77 -21.89 -25.31
CA PHE A 214 10.41 -22.35 -25.05
C PHE A 214 9.76 -22.91 -26.33
N SER A 215 10.04 -22.27 -27.47
CA SER A 215 9.61 -22.67 -28.81
C SER A 215 10.62 -22.19 -29.85
N ASP A 216 10.45 -22.61 -31.11
CA ASP A 216 11.27 -22.15 -32.23
C ASP A 216 11.20 -20.62 -32.45
N TYR A 217 10.18 -19.97 -31.86
CA TYR A 217 9.94 -18.53 -31.95
C TYR A 217 10.43 -17.76 -30.72
N ASP A 218 10.87 -18.46 -29.67
CA ASP A 218 11.49 -17.86 -28.49
C ASP A 218 13.00 -17.65 -28.70
N ILE A 219 13.34 -16.91 -29.75
CA ILE A 219 14.70 -16.84 -30.32
C ILE A 219 15.77 -16.26 -29.39
N HIS A 220 15.41 -15.53 -28.32
CA HIS A 220 16.34 -15.09 -27.26
C HIS A 220 16.07 -15.76 -25.92
N HIS A 221 15.29 -16.85 -25.93
CA HIS A 221 14.90 -17.61 -24.75
C HIS A 221 14.24 -16.72 -23.68
N VAL A 222 13.58 -15.63 -24.07
CA VAL A 222 12.94 -14.68 -23.15
C VAL A 222 11.82 -15.37 -22.41
N VAL A 223 10.93 -16.05 -23.13
CA VAL A 223 9.81 -16.77 -22.51
C VAL A 223 10.32 -17.92 -21.64
N ALA A 224 11.30 -18.69 -22.13
CA ALA A 224 11.93 -19.75 -21.34
C ALA A 224 12.61 -19.24 -20.07
N THR A 225 13.31 -18.11 -20.14
CA THR A 225 13.98 -17.48 -19.00
C THR A 225 12.96 -17.01 -17.96
N ILE A 226 11.88 -16.36 -18.41
CA ILE A 226 10.78 -15.94 -17.55
C ILE A 226 10.11 -17.15 -16.88
N LEU A 227 9.87 -18.25 -17.61
CA LEU A 227 9.32 -19.48 -17.05
C LEU A 227 10.24 -20.07 -15.97
N GLY A 228 11.55 -20.16 -16.24
CA GLY A 228 12.54 -20.65 -15.29
C GLY A 228 12.72 -19.76 -14.06
N ALA A 229 12.41 -18.47 -14.17
CA ALA A 229 12.43 -17.48 -13.09
C ALA A 229 11.04 -17.22 -12.49
N GLU A 230 10.07 -18.12 -12.72
CA GLU A 230 8.70 -18.04 -12.19
C GLU A 230 7.97 -16.72 -12.48
N GLY A 231 8.29 -16.05 -13.59
CA GLY A 231 7.62 -14.82 -14.02
C GLY A 231 8.10 -13.52 -13.38
N VAL A 232 9.02 -13.54 -12.42
CA VAL A 232 9.47 -12.35 -11.67
C VAL A 232 10.90 -11.93 -12.02
N PHE A 233 11.07 -11.52 -13.27
CA PHE A 233 12.39 -11.17 -13.80
C PHE A 233 12.30 -10.04 -14.83
N ARG A 234 13.08 -8.97 -14.66
CA ARG A 234 13.04 -7.84 -15.60
C ARG A 234 14.02 -8.10 -16.73
N ILE A 235 13.51 -8.18 -17.95
CA ILE A 235 14.31 -8.33 -19.17
C ILE A 235 14.32 -7.02 -19.94
N GLU A 236 15.47 -6.66 -20.48
CA GLU A 236 15.63 -5.49 -21.36
C GLU A 236 16.33 -5.92 -22.64
N ASN A 237 15.73 -5.67 -23.81
CA ASN A 237 16.44 -5.87 -25.07
C ASN A 237 17.31 -4.65 -25.35
N LYS A 238 18.64 -4.85 -25.50
CA LYS A 238 19.58 -3.75 -25.79
C LYS A 238 19.37 -3.09 -27.15
N HIS A 239 18.79 -3.83 -28.11
CA HIS A 239 18.52 -3.36 -29.47
C HIS A 239 17.07 -3.63 -29.84
N PRO A 240 16.10 -3.02 -29.13
CA PRO A 240 14.70 -3.37 -29.29
C PRO A 240 14.19 -2.95 -30.67
N SER A 241 13.37 -3.81 -31.29
CA SER A 241 12.65 -3.46 -32.52
C SER A 241 11.18 -3.21 -32.20
N TYR A 242 10.88 -2.03 -31.65
CA TYR A 242 9.52 -1.68 -31.24
C TYR A 242 8.51 -1.71 -32.38
N ALA A 243 8.91 -1.26 -33.58
CA ALA A 243 8.03 -1.25 -34.75
C ALA A 243 7.64 -2.67 -35.17
N LEU A 244 8.61 -3.59 -35.24
CA LEU A 244 8.33 -4.99 -35.58
C LEU A 244 7.54 -5.68 -34.47
N ALA A 245 7.90 -5.43 -33.20
CA ALA A 245 7.15 -5.95 -32.06
C ALA A 245 5.68 -5.49 -32.08
N ASP A 246 5.40 -4.25 -32.51
CA ASP A 246 4.05 -3.73 -32.67
C ASP A 246 3.29 -4.36 -33.83
N ILE A 247 3.94 -4.59 -34.97
CA ILE A 247 3.36 -5.31 -36.11
C ILE A 247 2.94 -6.73 -35.70
N LEU A 248 3.83 -7.46 -35.02
CA LEU A 248 3.56 -8.81 -34.53
C LEU A 248 2.43 -8.81 -33.50
N PHE A 249 2.45 -7.88 -32.54
CA PHE A 249 1.37 -7.73 -31.56
C PHE A 249 0.01 -7.46 -32.23
N LYS A 250 -0.05 -6.53 -33.20
CA LYS A 250 -1.29 -6.22 -33.93
C LYS A 250 -1.81 -7.41 -34.74
N ARG A 251 -0.90 -8.21 -35.31
CA ARG A 251 -1.28 -9.46 -36.00
C ARG A 251 -1.86 -10.47 -35.01
N ALA A 252 -1.22 -10.66 -33.86
CA ALA A 252 -1.73 -11.51 -32.79
C ALA A 252 -3.11 -11.04 -32.30
N GLU A 253 -3.29 -9.74 -32.06
CA GLU A 253 -4.56 -9.13 -31.64
C GLU A 253 -5.67 -9.37 -32.66
N SER A 254 -5.37 -9.20 -33.96
CA SER A 254 -6.32 -9.46 -35.04
C SER A 254 -6.76 -10.93 -35.07
N ASN A 255 -5.82 -11.86 -34.95
CA ASN A 255 -6.11 -13.29 -34.88
C ASN A 255 -6.90 -13.67 -33.61
N PHE A 256 -6.55 -13.07 -32.46
CA PHE A 256 -7.20 -13.31 -31.17
C PHE A 256 -8.67 -12.86 -31.20
N SER A 257 -8.93 -11.65 -31.69
CA SER A 257 -10.29 -11.11 -31.83
C SER A 257 -11.16 -11.89 -32.82
N GLN A 258 -10.55 -12.57 -33.79
CA GLN A 258 -11.24 -13.45 -34.74
C GLN A 258 -11.36 -14.90 -34.26
N GLY A 259 -10.75 -15.25 -33.13
CA GLY A 259 -10.75 -16.62 -32.60
C GLY A 259 -10.02 -17.63 -33.50
N ARG A 260 -8.94 -17.22 -34.17
CA ARG A 260 -8.21 -18.04 -35.16
C ARG A 260 -6.75 -18.23 -34.79
N ASN A 261 -6.19 -19.35 -35.21
CA ASN A 261 -4.74 -19.62 -35.19
C ASN A 261 -4.08 -19.40 -33.82
N ALA A 262 -4.54 -20.13 -32.80
CA ALA A 262 -4.05 -20.02 -31.43
C ALA A 262 -2.52 -20.15 -31.30
N GLN A 263 -1.91 -21.08 -32.05
CA GLN A 263 -0.45 -21.24 -32.06
C GLN A 263 0.24 -20.03 -32.71
N GLY A 264 -0.25 -19.56 -33.86
CA GLY A 264 0.31 -18.37 -34.50
C GLY A 264 0.18 -17.09 -33.65
N ILE A 265 -0.86 -16.98 -32.82
CA ILE A 265 -0.98 -15.91 -31.81
C ILE A 265 0.17 -16.01 -30.80
N ILE A 266 0.43 -17.21 -30.25
CA ILE A 266 1.53 -17.42 -29.31
C ILE A 266 2.88 -17.13 -29.97
N ASP A 267 3.09 -17.58 -31.20
CA ASP A 267 4.34 -17.38 -31.92
C ASP A 267 4.61 -15.88 -32.15
N ASP A 268 3.57 -15.13 -32.58
CA ASP A 268 3.64 -13.68 -32.76
C ASP A 268 3.92 -12.93 -31.47
N LEU A 269 3.25 -13.32 -30.38
CA LEU A 269 3.45 -12.71 -29.06
C LEU A 269 4.83 -13.04 -28.51
N THR A 270 5.31 -14.27 -28.70
CA THR A 270 6.64 -14.72 -28.31
C THR A 270 7.72 -13.89 -29.02
N LEU A 271 7.61 -13.72 -30.33
CA LEU A 271 8.51 -12.84 -31.07
C LEU A 271 8.39 -11.38 -30.61
N SER A 272 7.17 -10.90 -30.37
CA SER A 272 6.93 -9.53 -29.89
C SER A 272 7.63 -9.26 -28.56
N VAL A 273 7.52 -10.17 -27.57
CA VAL A 273 8.20 -10.01 -26.27
C VAL A 273 9.70 -10.24 -26.38
N ASN A 274 10.18 -11.06 -27.31
CA ASN A 274 11.61 -11.19 -27.58
C ASN A 274 12.22 -9.89 -28.15
N LEU A 275 11.47 -9.14 -28.96
CA LEU A 275 11.89 -7.89 -29.57
C LEU A 275 11.70 -6.66 -28.67
N ALA A 276 10.66 -6.66 -27.85
CA ALA A 276 10.36 -5.59 -26.90
C ALA A 276 9.76 -6.15 -25.59
N PRO A 277 10.60 -6.70 -24.69
CA PRO A 277 10.16 -7.29 -23.41
C PRO A 277 9.40 -6.31 -22.49
N GLN A 278 9.60 -5.01 -22.66
CA GLN A 278 8.90 -3.94 -21.94
C GLN A 278 7.48 -3.66 -22.46
N LYS A 279 7.07 -4.26 -23.58
CA LYS A 279 5.73 -4.06 -24.17
C LYS A 279 4.70 -4.83 -23.35
N ALA A 280 4.15 -4.18 -22.33
CA ALA A 280 3.17 -4.74 -21.40
C ALA A 280 1.97 -5.42 -22.09
N GLN A 281 1.49 -4.87 -23.22
CA GLN A 281 0.35 -5.40 -23.95
C GLN A 281 0.61 -6.81 -24.54
N SER A 282 1.85 -7.10 -24.93
CA SER A 282 2.21 -8.43 -25.44
C SER A 282 2.15 -9.47 -24.33
N TRP A 283 2.65 -9.15 -23.13
CA TRP A 283 2.54 -10.02 -21.95
C TRP A 283 1.09 -10.22 -21.50
N LYS A 284 0.31 -9.13 -21.48
CA LYS A 284 -1.13 -9.18 -21.18
C LYS A 284 -1.86 -10.18 -22.09
N MET A 285 -1.66 -10.06 -23.41
CA MET A 285 -2.32 -10.95 -24.37
C MET A 285 -1.79 -12.38 -24.31
N LEU A 286 -0.49 -12.55 -24.05
CA LEU A 286 0.12 -13.87 -23.87
C LEU A 286 -0.49 -14.59 -22.65
N ALA A 287 -0.69 -13.87 -21.53
CA ALA A 287 -1.37 -14.41 -20.36
C ALA A 287 -2.81 -14.86 -20.68
N ASP A 288 -3.57 -14.05 -21.42
CA ASP A 288 -4.95 -14.37 -21.82
C ASP A 288 -5.04 -15.61 -22.71
N ILE A 289 -4.24 -15.68 -23.79
CA ILE A 289 -4.28 -16.82 -24.71
C ILE A 289 -3.76 -18.09 -24.04
N SER A 290 -2.69 -18.01 -23.25
CA SER A 290 -2.15 -19.17 -22.52
C SER A 290 -3.16 -19.71 -21.51
N ARG A 291 -3.89 -18.84 -20.81
CA ARG A 291 -4.98 -19.27 -19.92
C ARG A 291 -6.10 -19.97 -20.70
N ALA A 292 -6.53 -19.40 -21.83
CA ALA A 292 -7.58 -19.99 -22.66
C ALA A 292 -7.20 -21.37 -23.22
N LEU A 293 -5.91 -21.64 -23.42
CA LEU A 293 -5.37 -22.91 -23.90
C LEU A 293 -4.97 -23.87 -22.76
N GLY A 294 -5.17 -23.51 -21.50
CA GLY A 294 -4.80 -24.34 -20.35
C GLY A 294 -3.30 -24.41 -20.06
N GLN A 295 -2.49 -23.52 -20.65
CA GLN A 295 -1.05 -23.42 -20.41
C GLN A 295 -0.78 -22.64 -19.11
N LYS A 296 -1.05 -23.28 -17.97
CA LYS A 296 -1.09 -22.64 -16.63
C LYS A 296 0.20 -21.91 -16.26
N GLU A 297 1.35 -22.55 -16.45
CA GLU A 297 2.65 -21.98 -16.11
C GLU A 297 2.96 -20.72 -16.93
N LEU A 298 2.71 -20.77 -18.25
CA LEU A 298 2.92 -19.62 -19.12
C LEU A 298 1.92 -18.49 -18.84
N ALA A 299 0.66 -18.82 -18.55
CA ALA A 299 -0.34 -17.84 -18.14
C ALA A 299 0.09 -17.11 -16.88
N GLN A 300 0.52 -17.85 -15.85
CA GLN A 300 0.96 -17.27 -14.58
C GLN A 300 2.24 -16.43 -14.75
N ALA A 301 3.24 -16.94 -15.46
CA ALA A 301 4.48 -16.22 -15.70
C ALA A 301 4.25 -14.93 -16.51
N SER A 302 3.40 -14.99 -17.54
CA SER A 302 3.02 -13.83 -18.35
C SER A 302 2.19 -12.81 -17.57
N SER A 303 1.30 -13.25 -16.67
CA SER A 303 0.56 -12.36 -15.77
C SER A 303 1.50 -11.57 -14.86
N LYS A 304 2.50 -12.24 -14.27
CA LYS A 304 3.51 -11.58 -13.44
C LYS A 304 4.33 -10.57 -14.24
N GLN A 305 4.77 -10.94 -15.44
CA GLN A 305 5.45 -10.00 -16.35
C GLN A 305 4.57 -8.80 -16.71
N TYR A 306 3.29 -9.00 -16.98
CA TYR A 306 2.38 -7.89 -17.25
C TYR A 306 2.33 -6.90 -16.08
N ILE A 307 2.27 -7.39 -14.83
CA ILE A 307 2.34 -6.55 -13.63
C ILE A 307 3.69 -5.82 -13.55
N MET A 308 4.80 -6.51 -13.81
CA MET A 308 6.12 -5.89 -13.79
C MET A 308 6.27 -4.75 -14.82
N GLN A 309 5.63 -4.87 -15.98
CA GLN A 309 5.63 -3.83 -17.02
C GLN A 309 4.51 -2.78 -16.84
N SER A 310 3.59 -2.97 -15.89
CA SER A 310 2.49 -2.05 -15.60
C SER A 310 2.17 -2.00 -14.10
N PRO A 311 3.18 -1.69 -13.25
CA PRO A 311 3.02 -1.75 -11.79
C PRO A 311 2.02 -0.71 -11.27
N ASP A 312 1.82 0.38 -12.00
CA ASP A 312 0.90 1.46 -11.60
C ASP A 312 -0.58 1.14 -11.87
N SER A 313 -0.86 -0.03 -12.46
CA SER A 313 -2.20 -0.44 -12.84
C SER A 313 -2.66 -1.61 -11.99
N PRO A 314 -3.52 -1.39 -10.97
CA PRO A 314 -4.15 -2.48 -10.22
C PRO A 314 -5.01 -3.39 -11.11
N GLU A 315 -5.39 -2.95 -12.30
CA GLU A 315 -6.07 -3.78 -13.29
C GLU A 315 -5.17 -4.92 -13.80
N SER A 316 -3.85 -4.74 -13.81
CA SER A 316 -2.91 -5.82 -14.16
C SER A 316 -2.99 -7.00 -13.17
N TRP A 317 -3.38 -6.76 -11.92
CA TRP A 317 -3.50 -7.82 -10.91
C TRP A 317 -4.67 -8.77 -11.19
N VAL A 318 -5.65 -8.37 -12.00
CA VAL A 318 -6.74 -9.24 -12.47
C VAL A 318 -6.20 -10.46 -13.22
N TYR A 319 -5.10 -10.28 -13.96
CA TYR A 319 -4.46 -11.36 -14.72
C TYR A 319 -3.80 -12.39 -13.80
N LEU A 320 -3.18 -11.94 -12.70
CA LEU A 320 -2.65 -12.85 -11.69
C LEU A 320 -3.79 -13.61 -11.01
N TYR A 321 -4.86 -12.93 -10.60
CA TYR A 321 -6.07 -13.56 -10.07
C TYR A 321 -6.57 -14.68 -11.00
N LEU A 322 -6.76 -14.37 -12.28
CA LEU A 322 -7.26 -15.33 -13.26
C LEU A 322 -6.33 -16.53 -13.44
N SER A 323 -5.01 -16.33 -13.38
CA SER A 323 -4.03 -17.43 -13.45
C SER A 323 -4.01 -18.30 -12.20
N GLN A 324 -4.48 -17.79 -11.06
CA GLN A 324 -4.47 -18.47 -9.77
C GLN A 324 -5.76 -19.24 -9.46
N ILE A 325 -6.88 -18.99 -10.18
CA ILE A 325 -8.18 -19.61 -9.89
C ILE A 325 -8.08 -21.13 -9.73
N GLU A 326 -7.30 -21.79 -10.59
CA GLU A 326 -7.15 -23.24 -10.59
C GLU A 326 -5.92 -23.76 -9.82
N THR A 327 -4.90 -22.92 -9.62
CA THR A 327 -3.61 -23.33 -9.05
C THR A 327 -3.51 -23.00 -7.55
N ASP A 328 -4.11 -21.89 -7.12
CA ASP A 328 -4.24 -21.49 -5.72
C ASP A 328 -5.59 -20.78 -5.50
N PRO A 329 -6.69 -21.55 -5.32
CA PRO A 329 -8.03 -20.98 -5.15
C PRO A 329 -8.16 -20.08 -3.92
N LYS A 330 -7.35 -20.31 -2.87
CA LYS A 330 -7.37 -19.51 -1.64
C LYS A 330 -6.77 -18.14 -1.90
N ALA A 331 -5.57 -18.08 -2.50
CA ALA A 331 -4.95 -16.81 -2.89
C ALA A 331 -5.82 -16.06 -3.92
N ALA A 332 -6.38 -16.78 -4.90
CA ALA A 332 -7.27 -16.18 -5.90
C ALA A 332 -8.53 -15.57 -5.26
N SER A 333 -9.15 -16.23 -4.28
CA SER A 333 -10.32 -15.70 -3.57
C SER A 333 -9.99 -14.43 -2.78
N GLN A 334 -8.85 -14.42 -2.09
CA GLN A 334 -8.38 -13.26 -1.33
C GLN A 334 -8.04 -12.08 -2.25
N LEU A 335 -7.35 -12.33 -3.36
CA LEU A 335 -7.04 -11.31 -4.35
C LEU A 335 -8.31 -10.77 -5.01
N ARG A 336 -9.28 -11.63 -5.36
CA ARG A 336 -10.58 -11.22 -5.91
C ARG A 336 -11.32 -10.27 -4.97
N HIS A 337 -11.36 -10.55 -3.67
CA HIS A 337 -11.99 -9.68 -2.67
C HIS A 337 -11.42 -8.26 -2.73
N TRP A 338 -10.09 -8.14 -2.70
CA TRP A 338 -9.43 -6.83 -2.77
C TRP A 338 -9.63 -6.14 -4.12
N LEU A 339 -9.61 -6.88 -5.24
CA LEU A 339 -9.89 -6.32 -6.56
C LEU A 339 -11.31 -5.76 -6.68
N GLN A 340 -12.30 -6.43 -6.10
CA GLN A 340 -13.68 -5.94 -6.08
C GLN A 340 -13.81 -4.65 -5.29
N LEU A 341 -13.10 -4.53 -4.16
CA LEU A 341 -13.06 -3.31 -3.36
C LEU A 341 -12.33 -2.16 -4.08
N ILE A 342 -11.20 -2.45 -4.74
CA ILE A 342 -10.44 -1.48 -5.54
C ILE A 342 -11.28 -0.96 -6.70
N ASN A 343 -11.99 -1.83 -7.42
CA ASN A 343 -12.87 -1.45 -8.53
C ASN A 343 -13.99 -0.48 -8.13
N LYS A 344 -14.42 -0.44 -6.86
CA LYS A 344 -15.39 0.57 -6.40
C LYS A 344 -14.82 1.99 -6.41
N LYS A 345 -13.49 2.13 -6.34
CA LYS A 345 -12.78 3.42 -6.29
C LYS A 345 -11.96 3.73 -7.54
N ASN A 346 -11.63 2.71 -8.34
CA ASN A 346 -10.83 2.82 -9.56
C ASN A 346 -11.66 2.41 -10.78
N SER A 347 -11.40 3.03 -11.93
CA SER A 347 -12.10 2.73 -13.19
C SER A 347 -11.50 1.51 -13.90
N PHE A 348 -11.80 0.29 -13.45
CA PHE A 348 -11.45 -0.92 -14.22
C PHE A 348 -12.23 -0.99 -15.53
N SER A 349 -11.64 -1.61 -16.55
CA SER A 349 -12.34 -1.86 -17.82
C SER A 349 -13.57 -2.75 -17.62
N PRO A 350 -14.55 -2.69 -18.54
CA PRO A 350 -15.72 -3.59 -18.51
C PRO A 350 -15.34 -5.07 -18.47
N TRP A 351 -14.26 -5.45 -19.17
CA TRP A 351 -13.76 -6.82 -19.17
C TRP A 351 -13.29 -7.24 -17.77
N SER A 352 -12.41 -6.44 -17.15
CA SER A 352 -11.88 -6.74 -15.81
C SER A 352 -12.98 -6.80 -14.75
N LYS A 353 -13.96 -5.90 -14.84
CA LYS A 353 -15.15 -5.90 -13.98
C LYS A 353 -15.90 -7.23 -14.06
N LYS A 354 -16.13 -7.73 -15.28
CA LYS A 354 -16.78 -9.02 -15.52
C LYS A 354 -16.00 -10.19 -14.89
N GLN A 355 -14.67 -10.20 -15.07
CA GLN A 355 -13.81 -11.26 -14.53
C GLN A 355 -13.84 -11.34 -13.00
N ILE A 356 -13.89 -10.21 -12.31
CA ILE A 356 -13.87 -10.17 -10.84
C ILE A 356 -15.27 -10.23 -10.22
N SER A 357 -16.33 -9.82 -10.93
CA SER A 357 -17.71 -9.98 -10.46
C SER A 357 -18.17 -11.44 -10.52
N GLY A 358 -17.63 -12.23 -11.44
CA GLY A 358 -18.05 -13.62 -11.66
C GLY A 358 -19.38 -13.72 -12.41
N GLU A 359 -19.72 -12.68 -13.18
CA GLU A 359 -20.90 -12.58 -14.05
C GLU A 359 -20.59 -12.90 -15.51
#